data_AF-A0A8H2XPT9-F1
#
_entry.id   AF-A0A8H2XPT9-F1
#
_cell.length_a   1.000
_cell.length_b   1.000
_cell.length_c   1.000
_cell.angle_alpha   90.00
_cell.angle_beta   90.00
_cell.angle_gamma   90.00
#
_symmetry.space_group_name_H-M   'P 1'
#
loop_
_entity.id
_entity.type
_entity.pdbx_description
1 polymer ?
#
loop_
_entity_poly.entity_id
_entity_poly.type
_entity_poly.pdbx_seq_one_letter_code
_entity_poly.pdbx_strand_id
1 'polypeptide(L)'
;MSRKLLLAALLSFLTRVLSAPATFTPPVLTAPENVTIPPVPLEVDTASLKAQSVTPISAAEVSSYIPYEYFSAAAYCPPDTQAKWNCKFCQAQPVKDFVVYASGGDGNLVQY
;
A
#
# COMPACT_ATOMS: atom_id res chain seq x y z
N MET A 1 10.29 -36.97 38.03
CA MET A 1 10.61 -37.56 36.71
C MET A 1 9.95 -36.83 35.53
N SER A 2 8.95 -35.97 35.74
CA SER A 2 8.12 -35.37 34.68
C SER A 2 8.71 -34.12 33.98
N ARG A 3 9.65 -33.41 34.62
CA ARG A 3 10.28 -32.19 34.05
C ARG A 3 11.28 -32.50 32.92
N LYS A 4 11.91 -33.68 32.95
CA LYS A 4 12.80 -34.16 31.89
C LYS A 4 12.02 -34.63 30.66
N LEU A 5 10.82 -35.20 30.85
CA LEU A 5 9.93 -35.60 29.75
C LEU A 5 9.36 -34.38 28.99
N LEU A 6 9.00 -33.30 29.71
CA LEU A 6 8.48 -32.08 29.08
C LEU A 6 9.54 -31.37 28.22
N LEU A 7 10.80 -31.30 28.69
CA LEU A 7 11.89 -30.73 27.90
C LEU A 7 12.19 -31.58 26.66
N ALA A 8 12.22 -32.90 26.79
CA ALA A 8 12.46 -33.79 25.65
C ALA A 8 11.36 -33.66 24.57
N ALA A 9 10.10 -33.47 24.97
CA ALA A 9 8.99 -33.23 24.04
C ALA A 9 9.11 -31.87 23.34
N LEU A 10 9.45 -30.80 24.05
CA LEU A 10 9.64 -29.45 23.48
C LEU A 10 10.81 -29.38 22.51
N LEU A 11 11.95 -30.04 22.82
CA LEU A 11 13.09 -30.09 21.91
C LEU A 11 12.81 -30.94 20.65
N SER A 12 12.01 -32.00 20.77
CA SER A 12 11.57 -32.83 19.62
C SER A 12 10.62 -32.09 18.67
N PHE A 13 9.80 -31.17 19.18
CA PHE A 13 8.92 -30.36 18.34
C PHE A 13 9.69 -29.28 17.57
N LEU A 14 10.74 -28.70 18.17
CA LEU A 14 11.57 -27.70 17.49
C LEU A 14 12.36 -28.26 16.29
N THR A 15 12.73 -29.54 16.30
CA THR A 15 13.58 -30.12 15.24
C THR A 15 12.83 -30.54 13.98
N ARG A 16 11.49 -30.66 14.02
CA ARG A 16 10.70 -31.13 12.86
C ARG A 16 10.19 -30.02 11.93
N VAL A 17 10.40 -28.75 12.26
CA VAL A 17 9.89 -27.62 11.47
C VAL A 17 10.89 -27.17 10.37
N LEU A 18 12.15 -27.65 10.37
CA LEU A 18 13.23 -27.01 9.61
C LEU A 18 13.70 -27.74 8.32
N SER A 19 13.06 -28.79 7.81
CA SER A 19 13.64 -29.52 6.66
C SER A 19 12.65 -29.98 5.59
N ALA A 20 12.01 -29.04 4.91
CA ALA A 20 11.50 -29.27 3.56
C ALA A 20 12.10 -28.21 2.63
N PRO A 21 13.15 -28.52 1.84
CA PRO A 21 13.56 -27.64 0.77
C PRO A 21 12.48 -27.71 -0.32
N ALA A 22 11.61 -26.72 -0.38
CA ALA A 22 10.73 -26.54 -1.53
C ALA A 22 11.59 -26.07 -2.70
N THR A 23 12.01 -27.00 -3.57
CA THR A 23 12.56 -26.65 -4.88
C THR A 23 11.42 -26.14 -5.76
N PHE A 24 11.14 -24.84 -5.66
CA PHE A 24 10.30 -24.14 -6.62
C PHE A 24 11.13 -23.94 -7.89
N THR A 25 10.94 -24.83 -8.87
CA THR A 25 11.34 -24.52 -10.26
C THR A 25 10.30 -23.54 -10.80
N PRO A 26 10.65 -22.27 -11.07
CA PRO A 26 9.71 -21.37 -11.69
C PRO A 26 9.32 -21.94 -13.07
N PRO A 27 8.04 -21.96 -13.44
CA PRO A 27 7.66 -22.24 -14.81
C PRO A 27 8.37 -21.21 -15.70
N VAL A 28 9.13 -21.69 -16.69
CA VAL A 28 9.71 -20.83 -17.72
C VAL A 28 8.55 -20.27 -18.52
N LEU A 29 8.17 -19.03 -18.21
CA LEU A 29 7.28 -18.25 -19.05
C LEU A 29 8.07 -17.93 -20.33
N THR A 30 7.84 -18.69 -21.40
CA THR A 30 8.22 -18.23 -22.73
C THR A 30 7.51 -16.91 -22.98
N ALA A 31 8.27 -15.86 -23.30
CA ALA A 31 7.73 -14.55 -23.61
C ALA A 31 6.62 -14.71 -24.67
N PRO A 32 5.45 -14.07 -24.48
CA PRO A 32 4.43 -14.08 -25.52
C PRO A 32 5.07 -13.52 -26.80
N GLU A 33 4.73 -14.16 -27.92
CA GLU A 33 5.11 -13.69 -29.24
C GLU A 33 4.77 -12.21 -29.37
N ASN A 34 5.66 -11.42 -29.97
CA ASN A 34 5.47 -9.98 -30.13
C ASN A 34 4.26 -9.73 -31.05
N VAL A 35 3.07 -9.67 -30.45
CA VAL A 35 1.84 -9.30 -31.14
C VAL A 35 1.96 -7.80 -31.44
N THR A 36 2.34 -7.49 -32.68
CA THR A 36 2.25 -6.14 -33.21
C THR A 36 0.76 -5.80 -33.30
N ILE A 37 0.24 -5.12 -32.28
CA ILE A 37 -1.11 -4.57 -32.30
C ILE A 37 -1.12 -3.50 -33.41
N PRO A 38 -1.96 -3.63 -34.45
CA PRO A 38 -2.12 -2.56 -35.43
C PRO A 38 -2.55 -1.28 -34.71
N PRO A 39 -2.17 -0.08 -35.17
CA PRO A 39 -2.63 1.16 -34.57
C PRO A 39 -4.17 1.15 -34.60
N VAL A 40 -4.77 1.04 -33.42
CA VAL A 40 -6.22 1.25 -33.26
C VAL A 40 -6.47 2.67 -33.72
N PRO A 41 -7.32 2.91 -34.73
CA PRO A 41 -7.71 4.26 -35.08
C PRO A 41 -8.27 4.92 -33.82
N LEU A 42 -7.68 6.05 -33.41
CA LEU A 42 -8.22 6.89 -32.36
C LEU A 42 -9.46 7.61 -32.92
N GLU A 43 -10.51 6.86 -33.25
CA GLU A 43 -11.84 7.42 -33.44
C GLU A 43 -12.40 7.72 -32.05
N VAL A 44 -11.84 8.77 -31.45
CA VAL A 44 -12.45 9.39 -30.28
C VAL A 44 -13.78 9.94 -30.77
N ASP A 45 -14.86 9.24 -30.43
CA ASP A 45 -16.20 9.76 -30.59
C ASP A 45 -16.34 11.00 -29.71
N THR A 46 -16.04 12.16 -30.28
CA THR A 46 -16.15 13.45 -29.61
C THR A 46 -17.60 13.72 -29.17
N ALA A 47 -18.60 13.02 -29.75
CA ALA A 47 -19.98 13.07 -29.27
C ALA A 47 -20.18 12.34 -27.94
N SER A 48 -19.37 11.31 -27.65
CA SER A 48 -19.28 10.66 -26.33
C SER A 48 -18.55 11.52 -25.30
N LEU A 49 -17.65 12.41 -25.74
CA LEU A 49 -17.00 13.43 -24.90
C LEU A 49 -17.92 14.62 -24.56
N LYS A 50 -19.24 14.41 -24.50
CA LYS A 50 -20.17 15.46 -24.11
C LYS A 50 -19.81 15.93 -22.70
N ALA A 51 -19.32 17.17 -22.62
CA ALA A 51 -18.99 17.80 -21.35
C ALA A 51 -20.24 17.74 -20.45
N GLN A 52 -20.11 17.08 -19.31
CA GLN A 52 -21.14 17.08 -18.28
C GLN A 52 -21.28 18.51 -17.74
N SER A 53 -22.45 18.84 -17.22
CA SER A 53 -22.66 20.11 -16.52
C SER A 53 -21.69 20.20 -15.35
N VAL A 54 -20.88 21.26 -15.30
CA VAL A 54 -19.93 21.53 -14.22
C VAL A 54 -20.57 22.51 -13.24
N THR A 55 -20.60 22.16 -11.96
CA THR A 55 -21.05 23.05 -10.89
C THR A 55 -19.83 23.67 -10.20
N PRO A 56 -19.66 25.00 -10.22
CA PRO A 56 -18.57 25.64 -9.49
C PRO A 56 -18.82 25.53 -7.98
N ILE A 57 -17.77 25.24 -7.21
CA ILE A 57 -17.78 25.28 -5.75
C ILE A 57 -17.24 26.61 -5.23
N SER A 58 -17.61 26.96 -4.00
CA SER A 58 -17.16 28.19 -3.36
C SER A 58 -15.67 28.13 -2.97
N ALA A 59 -15.01 29.28 -2.82
CA ALA A 59 -13.65 29.34 -2.31
C ALA A 59 -13.52 28.77 -0.88
N ALA A 60 -14.58 28.89 -0.08
CA ALA A 60 -14.64 28.30 1.26
C ALA A 60 -14.66 26.76 1.19
N GLU A 61 -15.38 26.21 0.22
CA GLU A 61 -15.42 24.77 -0.01
C GLU A 61 -14.08 24.24 -0.53
N VAL A 62 -13.42 24.95 -1.45
CA VAL A 62 -12.04 24.64 -1.87
C VAL A 62 -11.10 24.64 -0.64
N SER A 63 -11.19 25.67 0.19
CA SER A 63 -10.35 25.80 1.40
C SER A 63 -10.62 24.71 2.44
N SER A 64 -11.84 24.15 2.46
CA SER A 64 -12.19 23.04 3.35
C SER A 64 -11.42 21.75 3.03
N TYR A 65 -10.82 21.66 1.82
CA TYR A 65 -10.02 20.50 1.41
C TYR A 65 -8.54 20.56 1.82
N ILE A 66 -8.04 21.70 2.30
CA ILE A 66 -6.65 21.90 2.73
C ILE A 66 -6.13 20.80 3.70
N PRO A 67 -6.90 20.31 4.71
CA PRO A 67 -6.42 19.23 5.56
C PRO A 67 -6.06 17.96 4.77
N TYR A 68 -6.82 17.61 3.73
CA TYR A 68 -6.58 16.43 2.90
C TYR A 68 -5.33 16.56 2.05
N GLU A 69 -4.96 17.78 1.64
CA GLU A 69 -3.68 18.04 0.98
C GLU A 69 -2.51 17.69 1.89
N TYR A 70 -2.57 18.09 3.16
CA TYR A 70 -1.53 17.75 4.13
C TYR A 70 -1.49 16.25 4.48
N PHE A 71 -2.64 15.59 4.62
CA PHE A 71 -2.69 14.13 4.78
C PHE A 71 -2.07 13.41 3.58
N SER A 72 -2.36 13.87 2.36
CA SER A 72 -1.78 13.31 1.13
C SER A 72 -0.28 13.56 1.05
N ALA A 73 0.18 14.75 1.42
CA ALA A 73 1.61 15.07 1.46
C ALA A 73 2.36 14.24 2.53
N ALA A 74 1.71 13.95 3.67
CA ALA A 74 2.27 13.10 4.71
C ALA A 74 2.48 11.64 4.25
N ALA A 75 1.79 11.18 3.19
CA ALA A 75 2.02 9.87 2.58
C ALA A 75 3.46 9.71 2.01
N TYR A 76 4.11 10.82 1.68
CA TYR A 76 5.48 10.86 1.15
C TYR A 76 6.57 11.05 2.21
N CYS A 77 6.19 11.19 3.48
CA CYS A 77 7.17 11.31 4.55
C CYS A 77 7.91 9.98 4.81
N PRO A 78 9.16 10.02 5.31
CA PRO A 78 9.85 8.81 5.75
C PRO A 78 8.98 8.00 6.73
N PRO A 79 8.88 6.66 6.59
CA PRO A 79 7.94 5.85 7.38
C PRO A 79 8.05 6.05 8.89
N ASP A 80 9.27 6.11 9.44
CA ASP A 80 9.50 6.33 10.88
C ASP A 80 8.91 7.67 11.38
N THR A 81 9.01 8.71 10.55
CA THR A 81 8.49 10.05 10.87
C THR A 81 6.99 10.17 10.66
N GLN A 82 6.46 9.46 9.66
CA GLN A 82 5.02 9.39 9.41
C GLN A 82 4.31 8.65 10.55
N ALA A 83 4.82 7.49 10.96
CA ALA A 83 4.25 6.68 12.04
C ALA A 83 4.19 7.40 13.39
N LYS A 84 5.15 8.31 13.64
CA LYS A 84 5.19 9.19 14.83
C LYS A 84 4.50 10.53 14.62
N TRP A 85 3.93 10.76 13.44
CA TRP A 85 3.32 12.02 13.02
C TRP A 85 4.22 13.26 13.21
N ASN A 86 5.52 13.16 12.90
CA ASN A 86 6.50 14.21 13.22
C ASN A 86 7.23 14.82 12.02
N CYS A 87 6.82 14.51 10.79
CA CYS A 87 7.43 15.11 9.60
C CYS A 87 6.90 16.54 9.32
N LYS A 88 7.52 17.22 8.35
CA LYS A 88 7.15 18.59 7.91
C LYS A 88 5.64 18.75 7.66
N PHE A 89 5.02 17.80 6.97
CA PHE A 89 3.59 17.86 6.62
C PHE A 89 2.69 17.43 7.77
N CYS A 90 3.13 16.49 8.61
CA CYS A 90 2.41 16.11 9.82
C CYS A 90 2.24 17.29 10.77
N GLN A 91 3.25 18.16 10.88
CA GLN A 91 3.24 19.32 11.80
C GLN A 91 2.57 20.57 11.21
N ALA A 92 1.96 20.47 10.03
CA ALA A 92 1.20 21.55 9.44
C ALA A 92 -0.17 21.70 10.11
N GLN A 93 -0.65 22.93 10.23
CA GLN A 93 -2.05 23.18 10.56
C GLN A 93 -2.92 22.88 9.33
N PRO A 94 -4.08 22.23 9.46
CA PRO A 94 -4.76 21.90 10.72
C PRO A 94 -4.54 20.45 11.21
N VAL A 95 -3.58 19.71 10.64
CA VAL A 95 -3.43 18.27 10.87
C VAL A 95 -2.45 17.89 11.99
N LYS A 96 -1.75 18.87 12.59
CA LYS A 96 -0.71 18.64 13.60
C LYS A 96 -1.11 17.82 14.82
N ASP A 97 -2.40 17.84 15.18
CA ASP A 97 -2.94 17.16 16.36
C ASP A 97 -3.48 15.76 16.02
N PHE A 98 -3.28 15.28 14.77
CA PHE A 98 -3.65 13.93 14.37
C PHE A 98 -2.80 12.89 15.10
N VAL A 99 -3.48 11.84 15.59
CA VAL A 99 -2.84 10.71 16.26
C VAL A 99 -2.91 9.51 15.33
N VAL A 100 -1.74 9.06 14.90
CA VAL A 100 -1.61 7.88 14.03
C VAL A 100 -2.06 6.65 14.81
N TYR A 101 -3.09 5.97 14.29
CA TYR A 101 -3.51 4.65 14.78
C TYR A 101 -2.60 3.54 14.22
N ALA A 102 -2.29 3.62 12.93
CA ALA A 102 -1.41 2.69 12.23
C ALA A 102 -0.82 3.35 10.97
N SER A 103 0.31 2.81 10.45
CA SER A 103 1.03 3.37 9.29
C SER A 103 1.90 2.32 8.59
N GLY A 104 1.81 2.25 7.27
CA GLY A 104 2.75 1.55 6.38
C GLY A 104 2.13 0.41 5.56
N GLY A 105 2.63 -0.80 5.81
CA GLY A 105 2.15 -2.05 5.23
C GLY A 105 3.30 -2.75 4.53
N ASP A 106 3.27 -4.08 4.48
CA ASP A 106 4.31 -4.85 3.75
C ASP A 106 3.89 -5.20 2.32
N GLY A 107 2.68 -4.77 1.91
CA GLY A 107 2.10 -5.12 0.61
C GLY A 107 1.69 -6.59 0.49
N ASN A 108 1.69 -7.34 1.58
CA ASN A 108 1.37 -8.77 1.65
C ASN A 108 0.46 -9.08 2.86
N LEU A 109 1.01 -9.58 3.97
CA LEU A 109 0.21 -10.02 5.12
C LEU A 109 -0.17 -8.84 6.04
N VAL A 110 0.54 -7.73 5.94
CA VAL A 110 0.40 -6.55 6.80
C VAL A 110 -0.16 -5.37 6.01
N GLN A 111 -1.32 -4.84 6.43
CA GLN A 111 -2.15 -3.91 5.65
C GLN A 111 -2.31 -2.51 6.25
N TYR A 112 -1.56 -2.18 7.30
CA TYR A 112 -1.70 -0.90 8.02
C TYR A 112 -0.72 0.14 7.53
#